data_AF-A0A8T7BWP5-F1
#
_entry.id   AF-A0A8T7BWP5-F1
#
_cell.length_a   1.000
_cell.length_b   1.000
_cell.length_c   1.000
_cell.angle_alpha   90.00
_cell.angle_beta   90.00
_cell.angle_gamma   90.00
#
_symmetry.space_group_name_H-M   'P 1'
#
loop_
_entity.id
_entity.type
_entity.pdbx_description
1 polymer ?
#
loop_
_entity_poly.entity_id
_entity_poly.type
_entity_poly.pdbx_seq_one_letter_code
_entity_poly.pdbx_strand_id
1 'polypeptide(L)'
;MQDIESPLTKSGGNPAAAVAHKLDHQDTQLTHRYNVVRRNGKLTGFDKNKIAVAMTKAFLAVEGGQAAASSRVHETVEKLTNLVVETLTRRQPDGGTFHIEDIQDQVELSMMRNGEQKIARAYVLYREERAHARAEEAITSDHTQIDDEIAGLNVKCADGSLQPLDIERLKTIINDACDGLDCTEAGRVYEETLRNLFDGVPEKDISPTVV
;
A
#
# COMPACT_ATOMS: atom_id res chain seq x y z
N MET A 1 52.79 -15.60 -54.07
CA MET A 1 51.58 -15.79 -53.25
C MET A 1 51.97 -15.56 -51.81
N GLN A 2 51.67 -14.37 -51.30
CA GLN A 2 51.76 -14.03 -49.88
C GLN A 2 50.52 -13.18 -49.58
N ASP A 3 49.76 -13.63 -48.60
CA ASP A 3 48.44 -13.16 -48.23
C ASP A 3 48.48 -11.77 -47.57
N ILE A 4 47.52 -10.93 -47.93
CA ILE A 4 47.32 -9.58 -47.39
C ILE A 4 46.12 -9.65 -46.44
N GLU A 5 46.36 -9.73 -45.12
CA GLU A 5 45.31 -9.50 -44.12
C GLU A 5 45.40 -8.07 -43.58
N SER A 6 44.29 -7.33 -43.75
CA SER A 6 44.09 -5.96 -43.27
C SER A 6 43.65 -5.95 -41.80
N PRO A 7 44.24 -5.13 -40.91
CA PRO A 7 43.75 -5.01 -39.54
C PRO A 7 42.89 -3.75 -39.41
N LEU A 8 41.57 -3.88 -39.60
CA LEU A 8 40.60 -2.84 -39.21
C LEU A 8 39.22 -3.43 -38.91
N THR A 9 39.08 -3.98 -37.71
CA THR A 9 37.77 -4.10 -37.03
C THR A 9 37.92 -3.64 -35.58
N LYS A 10 38.12 -2.34 -35.37
CA LYS A 10 37.76 -1.73 -34.09
C LYS A 10 36.24 -1.74 -34.01
N SER A 11 35.72 -2.75 -33.31
CA SER A 11 34.34 -2.78 -32.80
C SER A 11 34.11 -1.54 -31.94
N GLY A 12 33.52 -0.51 -32.53
CA GLY A 12 32.93 0.61 -31.81
C GLY A 12 31.64 0.11 -31.18
N GLY A 13 31.74 -0.46 -29.99
CA GLY A 13 30.57 -0.83 -29.19
C GLY A 13 29.69 0.39 -28.98
N ASN A 14 28.43 0.30 -29.40
CA ASN A 14 27.45 1.37 -29.26
C ASN A 14 27.30 1.75 -27.77
N PRO A 15 27.62 2.99 -27.34
CA PRO A 15 27.61 3.38 -25.93
C PRO A 15 26.22 3.23 -25.30
N ALA A 16 25.14 3.32 -26.08
CA ALA A 16 23.78 3.10 -25.60
C ALA A 16 23.52 1.65 -25.11
N ALA A 17 24.13 0.65 -25.78
CA ALA A 17 23.99 -0.75 -25.39
C ALA A 17 24.75 -1.09 -24.11
N ALA A 18 25.92 -0.46 -23.92
CA ALA A 18 26.71 -0.61 -22.69
C ALA A 18 26.04 0.04 -21.47
N VAL A 19 25.30 1.14 -21.67
CA VAL A 19 24.53 1.82 -20.61
C VAL A 19 23.30 0.99 -20.20
N ALA A 20 22.54 0.47 -21.18
CA ALA A 20 21.38 -0.38 -20.91
C ALA A 20 21.75 -1.66 -20.12
N HIS A 21 22.84 -2.32 -20.50
CA HIS A 21 23.31 -3.54 -19.81
C HIS A 21 23.82 -3.27 -18.37
N LYS A 22 24.28 -2.05 -18.08
CA LYS A 22 24.73 -1.63 -16.74
C LYS A 22 23.56 -1.32 -15.81
N LEU A 23 22.51 -0.71 -16.33
CA LEU A 23 21.29 -0.36 -15.60
C LEU A 23 20.50 -1.61 -15.16
N ASP A 24 20.49 -2.65 -16.00
CA ASP A 24 19.80 -3.93 -15.76
C ASP A 24 20.55 -4.80 -14.72
N HIS A 25 21.89 -4.76 -14.73
CA HIS A 25 22.71 -5.45 -13.73
C HIS A 25 22.67 -4.78 -12.34
N GLN A 26 22.56 -3.45 -12.30
CA GLN A 26 22.36 -2.73 -11.03
C GLN A 26 21.01 -3.06 -10.40
N ASP A 27 19.94 -3.17 -11.19
CA ASP A 27 18.61 -3.49 -10.67
C ASP A 27 18.55 -4.89 -10.05
N THR A 28 19.15 -5.86 -10.74
CA THR A 28 19.24 -7.25 -10.26
C THR A 28 20.10 -7.36 -8.99
N GLN A 29 21.18 -6.58 -8.87
CA GLN A 29 21.98 -6.56 -7.63
C GLN A 29 21.26 -5.89 -6.45
N LEU A 30 20.43 -4.87 -6.71
CA LEU A 30 19.67 -4.20 -5.67
C LEU A 30 18.59 -5.10 -5.07
N THR A 31 17.87 -5.86 -5.90
CA THR A 31 16.80 -6.76 -5.45
C THR A 31 17.31 -7.91 -4.58
N HIS A 32 18.56 -8.36 -4.80
CA HIS A 32 19.19 -9.42 -4.00
C HIS A 32 19.87 -8.91 -2.71
N ARG A 33 20.22 -7.63 -2.62
CA ARG A 33 20.95 -7.05 -1.47
C ARG A 33 20.08 -6.24 -0.52
N TYR A 34 18.90 -5.80 -0.95
CA TYR A 34 18.03 -4.95 -0.17
C TYR A 34 16.61 -5.49 -0.08
N ASN A 35 16.03 -5.34 1.11
CA ASN A 35 14.64 -5.66 1.38
C ASN A 35 13.88 -4.43 1.86
N VAL A 36 12.56 -4.50 1.77
CA VAL A 36 11.63 -3.47 2.21
C VAL A 36 10.60 -4.08 3.14
N VAL A 37 10.50 -3.52 4.34
CA VAL A 37 9.41 -3.80 5.29
C VAL A 37 8.22 -2.92 4.91
N ARG A 38 7.15 -3.56 4.46
CA ARG A 38 5.89 -2.88 4.14
C ARG A 38 5.15 -2.47 5.42
N ARG A 39 4.14 -1.61 5.27
CA ARG A 39 3.24 -1.18 6.36
C ARG A 39 2.56 -2.34 7.11
N ASN A 40 2.30 -3.45 6.43
CA ASN A 40 1.72 -4.66 7.03
C ASN A 40 2.77 -5.60 7.65
N GLY A 41 4.01 -5.14 7.84
CA GLY A 41 5.12 -5.94 8.37
C GLY A 41 5.73 -6.95 7.39
N LYS A 42 5.13 -7.17 6.21
CA LYS A 42 5.65 -8.12 5.22
C LYS A 42 6.96 -7.62 4.63
N LEU A 43 7.97 -8.48 4.64
CA LEU A 43 9.24 -8.26 3.96
C LEU A 43 9.12 -8.58 2.47
N THR A 44 9.59 -7.69 1.61
CA THR A 44 9.72 -7.95 0.17
C THR A 44 11.00 -7.38 -0.41
N GLY A 45 11.49 -7.97 -1.51
CA GLY A 45 12.67 -7.45 -2.20
C GLY A 45 12.50 -5.99 -2.62
N PHE A 46 13.59 -5.24 -2.56
CA PHE A 46 13.65 -3.87 -3.05
C PHE A 46 13.49 -3.84 -4.57
N ASP A 47 12.70 -2.90 -5.07
CA ASP A 47 12.41 -2.75 -6.50
C ASP A 47 12.29 -1.26 -6.83
N LYS A 48 13.28 -0.73 -7.57
CA LYS A 48 13.31 0.69 -7.94
C LYS A 48 12.16 1.07 -8.87
N ASN A 49 11.62 0.12 -9.65
CA ASN A 49 10.54 0.40 -10.59
C ASN A 49 9.26 0.82 -9.86
N LYS A 50 9.04 0.35 -8.63
CA LYS A 50 7.93 0.82 -7.78
C LYS A 50 8.06 2.29 -7.39
N ILE A 51 9.29 2.76 -7.18
CA ILE A 51 9.57 4.17 -6.93
C ILE A 51 9.25 4.97 -8.18
N ALA A 52 9.78 4.56 -9.34
CA ALA A 52 9.52 5.23 -10.61
C ALA A 52 8.01 5.33 -10.93
N VAL A 53 7.26 4.23 -10.80
CA VAL A 53 5.80 4.22 -11.01
C VAL A 53 5.08 5.18 -10.07
N ALA A 54 5.47 5.23 -8.79
CA ALA A 54 4.86 6.14 -7.83
C ALA A 54 5.17 7.62 -8.15
N MET A 55 6.40 7.92 -8.57
CA MET A 55 6.77 9.25 -9.04
C MET A 55 5.96 9.64 -10.28
N THR A 56 5.86 8.77 -11.30
CA THR A 56 5.08 9.03 -12.52
C THR A 56 3.63 9.35 -12.19
N LYS A 57 3.00 8.62 -11.26
CA LYS A 57 1.63 8.93 -10.82
C LYS A 57 1.49 10.34 -10.26
N ALA A 58 2.45 10.79 -9.45
CA ALA A 58 2.45 12.16 -8.94
C ALA A 58 2.62 13.19 -10.06
N PHE A 59 3.47 12.93 -11.04
CA PHE A 59 3.62 13.80 -12.22
C PHE A 59 2.32 13.88 -13.03
N LEU A 60 1.68 12.74 -13.29
CA LEU A 60 0.41 12.69 -14.03
C LEU A 60 -0.73 13.41 -13.30
N ALA A 61 -0.75 13.37 -11.97
CA ALA A 61 -1.76 14.06 -11.17
C ALA A 61 -1.68 15.60 -11.32
N VAL A 62 -0.48 16.15 -11.58
CA VAL A 62 -0.27 17.60 -11.68
C VAL A 62 -0.23 18.09 -13.13
N GLU A 63 0.47 17.39 -14.01
CA GLU A 63 0.65 17.78 -15.41
C GLU A 63 -0.44 17.21 -16.35
N GLY A 64 -1.26 16.28 -15.84
CA GLY A 64 -2.34 15.64 -16.59
C GLY A 64 -1.87 14.51 -17.51
N GLY A 65 -2.81 13.90 -18.25
CA GLY A 65 -2.55 12.71 -19.07
C GLY A 65 -1.54 12.93 -20.21
N GLN A 66 -1.32 14.18 -20.65
CA GLN A 66 -0.32 14.50 -21.69
C GLN A 66 1.13 14.27 -21.20
N ALA A 67 1.36 14.30 -19.89
CA ALA A 67 2.65 13.96 -19.31
C ALA A 67 3.01 12.47 -19.46
N ALA A 68 2.04 11.58 -19.70
CA ALA A 68 2.29 10.14 -19.85
C ALA A 68 3.17 9.81 -21.06
N ALA A 69 3.07 10.61 -22.13
CA ALA A 69 3.88 10.46 -23.34
C ALA A 69 5.10 11.39 -23.36
N SER A 70 5.31 12.20 -22.33
CA SER A 70 6.38 13.21 -22.31
C SER A 70 7.73 12.58 -21.98
N SER A 71 8.68 12.65 -22.91
CA SER A 71 10.06 12.19 -22.69
C SER A 71 10.71 12.93 -21.51
N ARG A 72 10.46 14.24 -21.38
CA ARG A 72 10.95 15.06 -20.27
C ARG A 72 10.54 14.49 -18.92
N VAL A 73 9.29 14.05 -18.78
CA VAL A 73 8.76 13.51 -17.52
C VAL A 73 9.42 12.18 -17.21
N HIS A 74 9.54 11.30 -18.20
CA HIS A 74 10.24 10.01 -18.04
C HIS A 74 11.71 10.20 -17.62
N GLU A 75 12.44 11.09 -18.29
CA GLU A 75 13.83 11.43 -17.95
C GLU A 75 13.96 12.00 -16.53
N THR A 76 13.02 12.87 -16.14
CA THR A 76 13.00 13.48 -14.81
C THR A 76 12.72 12.43 -13.74
N VAL A 77 11.73 11.56 -13.94
CA VAL A 77 11.38 10.46 -13.03
C VAL A 77 12.55 9.48 -12.89
N GLU A 78 13.20 9.11 -13.99
CA GLU A 78 14.36 8.23 -13.97
C GLU A 78 15.50 8.84 -13.15
N LYS A 79 15.83 10.11 -13.42
CA LYS A 79 16.87 10.84 -12.68
C LYS A 79 16.55 10.91 -11.17
N LEU A 80 15.33 11.25 -10.80
CA LEU A 80 14.91 11.34 -9.39
C LEU A 80 14.92 9.97 -8.72
N THR A 81 14.48 8.93 -9.41
CA THR A 81 14.50 7.54 -8.92
C THR A 81 15.92 7.10 -8.63
N ASN A 82 16.86 7.36 -9.55
CA ASN A 82 18.27 7.01 -9.36
C ASN A 82 18.88 7.76 -8.16
N LEU A 83 18.54 9.04 -7.97
CA LEU A 83 19.03 9.83 -6.82
C LEU A 83 18.51 9.28 -5.48
N VAL A 84 17.26 8.81 -5.43
CA VAL A 84 16.69 8.17 -4.25
C VAL A 84 17.41 6.85 -3.95
N VAL A 85 17.58 6.00 -4.96
CA VAL A 85 18.28 4.71 -4.84
C VAL A 85 19.71 4.92 -4.36
N GLU A 86 20.45 5.85 -4.97
CA GLU A 86 21.82 6.19 -4.55
C GLU A 86 21.86 6.66 -3.10
N THR A 87 20.91 7.51 -2.68
CA THR A 87 20.87 8.02 -1.31
C THR A 87 20.59 6.92 -0.28
N LEU A 88 19.66 6.00 -0.59
CA LEU A 88 19.31 4.87 0.27
C LEU A 88 20.47 3.89 0.40
N THR A 89 21.06 3.48 -0.73
CA THR A 89 22.15 2.50 -0.76
C THR A 89 23.45 3.03 -0.17
N ARG A 90 23.75 4.33 -0.33
CA ARG A 90 24.92 4.94 0.29
C ARG A 90 24.88 4.91 1.81
N ARG A 91 23.69 4.98 2.42
CA ARG A 91 23.54 4.85 3.88
C ARG A 91 23.78 3.42 4.37
N GLN A 92 23.69 2.43 3.48
CA GLN A 92 23.74 1.03 3.84
C GLN A 92 24.43 0.18 2.76
N PRO A 93 25.74 0.38 2.53
CA PRO A 93 26.46 -0.16 1.37
C PRO A 93 26.53 -1.69 1.34
N ASP A 94 26.47 -2.33 2.50
CA ASP A 94 26.55 -3.79 2.62
C ASP A 94 25.23 -4.51 2.31
N GLY A 95 24.15 -3.76 2.07
CA GLY A 95 22.80 -4.31 1.98
C GLY A 95 22.05 -4.19 3.31
N GLY A 96 20.74 -4.43 3.27
CA GLY A 96 19.92 -4.26 4.46
C GLY A 96 18.43 -4.21 4.19
N THR A 97 17.72 -3.69 5.17
CA THR A 97 16.26 -3.57 5.12
C THR A 97 15.86 -2.12 5.34
N PHE A 98 15.01 -1.60 4.47
CA PHE A 98 14.42 -0.27 4.58
C PHE A 98 12.97 -0.38 5.03
N HIS A 99 12.51 0.56 5.87
CA HIS A 99 11.07 0.73 6.05
C HIS A 99 10.50 1.46 4.83
N ILE A 100 9.28 1.10 4.45
CA ILE A 100 8.62 1.74 3.30
C ILE A 100 8.40 3.25 3.50
N GLU A 101 8.25 3.71 4.74
CA GLU A 101 8.16 5.14 5.06
C GLU A 101 9.47 5.87 4.78
N ASP A 102 10.63 5.28 5.12
CA ASP A 102 11.94 5.90 4.85
C ASP A 102 12.16 6.13 3.35
N ILE A 103 11.68 5.18 2.52
CA ILE A 103 11.73 5.30 1.06
C ILE A 103 10.85 6.46 0.60
N GLN A 104 9.62 6.59 1.14
CA GLN A 104 8.71 7.68 0.80
C GLN A 104 9.29 9.04 1.18
N ASP A 105 9.86 9.16 2.37
CA ASP A 105 10.52 10.40 2.82
C ASP A 105 11.69 10.78 1.90
N GLN A 106 12.47 9.81 1.42
CA GLN A 106 13.52 10.08 0.44
C GLN A 106 12.96 10.51 -0.92
N VAL A 107 11.84 9.96 -1.36
CA VAL A 107 11.16 10.36 -2.61
C VAL A 107 10.73 11.82 -2.52
N GLU A 108 10.06 12.20 -1.44
CA GLU A 108 9.60 13.57 -1.20
C GLU A 108 10.76 14.56 -1.11
N LEU A 109 11.79 14.22 -0.34
CA LEU A 109 12.97 15.05 -0.21
C LEU A 109 13.70 15.23 -1.55
N SER A 110 13.78 14.18 -2.36
CA SER A 110 14.37 14.22 -3.71
C SER A 110 13.60 15.17 -4.63
N MET A 111 12.27 15.08 -4.67
CA MET A 111 11.44 15.99 -5.46
C MET A 111 11.59 17.44 -5.01
N MET A 112 11.52 17.70 -3.70
CA MET A 112 11.65 19.06 -3.15
C MET A 112 13.00 19.70 -3.49
N ARG A 113 14.10 18.93 -3.40
CA ARG A 113 15.46 19.42 -3.70
C ARG A 113 15.71 19.71 -5.18
N ASN A 114 14.98 19.04 -6.07
CA ASN A 114 15.08 19.24 -7.51
C ASN A 114 14.10 20.29 -8.05
N GLY A 115 13.40 21.02 -7.18
CA GLY A 115 12.47 22.09 -7.58
C GLY A 115 11.06 21.60 -7.91
N GLU A 116 10.79 20.30 -7.81
CA GLU A 116 9.50 19.68 -8.13
C GLU A 116 8.52 19.75 -6.94
N GLN A 117 8.40 20.94 -6.33
CA GLN A 117 7.62 21.14 -5.11
C GLN A 117 6.13 20.87 -5.31
N LYS A 118 5.58 21.19 -6.50
CA LYS A 118 4.18 20.92 -6.84
C LYS A 118 3.91 19.42 -6.91
N ILE A 119 4.84 18.67 -7.50
CA ILE A 119 4.76 17.21 -7.63
C ILE A 119 4.91 16.54 -6.27
N ALA A 120 5.83 17.00 -5.43
CA ALA A 120 6.00 16.51 -4.06
C ALA A 120 4.71 16.65 -3.24
N ARG A 121 4.00 17.79 -3.35
CA ARG A 121 2.71 17.98 -2.67
C ARG A 121 1.63 17.01 -3.18
N ALA A 122 1.55 16.82 -4.49
CA ALA A 122 0.60 15.88 -5.08
C ALA A 122 0.92 14.43 -4.69
N TYR A 123 2.20 14.07 -4.56
CA TYR A 123 2.63 12.79 -4.04
C TYR A 123 2.17 12.56 -2.59
N VAL A 124 2.35 13.57 -1.72
CA VAL A 124 1.87 13.53 -0.32
C VAL A 124 0.35 13.33 -0.27
N LEU A 125 -0.41 14.07 -1.08
CA LEU A 125 -1.86 13.91 -1.12
C LEU A 125 -2.26 12.50 -1.59
N TYR A 126 -1.63 12.00 -2.66
CA TYR A 126 -1.88 10.65 -3.17
C TYR A 126 -1.55 9.54 -2.15
N ARG A 127 -0.48 9.67 -1.36
CA ARG A 127 -0.15 8.67 -0.32
C ARG A 127 -1.16 8.68 0.82
N GLU A 128 -1.70 9.85 1.19
CA GLU A 128 -2.75 9.99 2.22
C GLU A 128 -4.07 9.38 1.73
N GLU A 129 -4.49 9.68 0.50
CA GLU A 129 -5.68 9.05 -0.12
C GLU A 129 -5.55 7.52 -0.15
N ARG A 130 -4.37 7.00 -0.49
CA ARG A 130 -4.09 5.54 -0.45
C ARG A 130 -3.93 4.99 0.98
N ALA A 131 -3.68 5.83 1.98
CA ALA A 131 -3.72 5.43 3.38
C ALA A 131 -5.17 5.31 3.85
N HIS A 132 -6.00 6.32 3.55
CA HIS A 132 -7.44 6.31 3.82
C HIS A 132 -8.16 5.13 3.15
N ALA A 133 -7.97 4.94 1.84
CA ALA A 133 -8.61 3.83 1.13
C ALA A 133 -8.25 2.45 1.71
N ARG A 134 -7.02 2.28 2.23
CA ARG A 134 -6.64 1.03 2.89
C ARG A 134 -7.22 0.89 4.29
N ALA A 135 -7.43 2.00 5.00
CA ALA A 135 -8.14 1.97 6.28
C ALA A 135 -9.60 1.56 6.06
N GLU A 136 -10.25 2.09 5.03
CA GLU A 136 -11.62 1.71 4.64
C GLU A 136 -11.72 0.24 4.20
N GLU A 137 -10.77 -0.23 3.38
CA GLU A 137 -10.66 -1.64 3.01
C GLU A 137 -10.46 -2.52 4.26
N ALA A 138 -9.61 -2.11 5.20
CA ALA A 138 -9.35 -2.84 6.45
C ALA A 138 -10.61 -2.96 7.33
N ILE A 139 -11.36 -1.85 7.51
CA ILE A 139 -12.64 -1.82 8.23
C ILE A 139 -13.64 -2.78 7.58
N THR A 140 -13.75 -2.76 6.25
CA THR A 140 -14.66 -3.64 5.52
C THR A 140 -14.30 -5.12 5.67
N SER A 141 -13.00 -5.46 5.67
CA SER A 141 -12.54 -6.83 5.91
C SER A 141 -12.74 -7.30 7.36
N ASP A 142 -12.56 -6.43 8.36
CA ASP A 142 -12.84 -6.76 9.76
C ASP A 142 -14.34 -7.04 9.96
N HIS A 143 -15.23 -6.23 9.36
CA HIS A 143 -16.67 -6.50 9.39
C HIS A 143 -17.05 -7.86 8.78
N THR A 144 -16.38 -8.25 7.69
CA THR A 144 -16.66 -9.53 7.03
C THR A 144 -16.21 -10.72 7.89
N GLN A 145 -15.06 -10.60 8.59
CA GLN A 145 -14.59 -11.63 9.52
C GLN A 145 -15.46 -11.75 10.76
N ILE A 146 -15.93 -10.61 11.29
CA ILE A 146 -16.88 -10.56 12.40
C ILE A 146 -18.18 -11.25 11.99
N ASP A 147 -18.78 -10.89 10.85
CA ASP A 147 -20.02 -11.52 10.39
C ASP A 147 -19.88 -13.05 10.15
N ASP A 148 -18.72 -13.54 9.68
CA ASP A 148 -18.44 -14.98 9.51
C ASP A 148 -18.29 -15.74 10.86
N GLU A 149 -17.67 -15.15 11.87
CA GLU A 149 -17.58 -15.74 13.22
C GLU A 149 -18.95 -15.77 13.93
N ILE A 150 -19.81 -14.78 13.67
CA ILE A 150 -21.12 -14.64 14.31
C ILE A 150 -22.19 -15.52 13.65
N ALA A 151 -22.04 -15.88 12.37
CA ALA A 151 -22.93 -16.84 11.70
C ALA A 151 -22.98 -18.20 12.42
N GLY A 152 -22.00 -18.50 13.28
CA GLY A 152 -21.97 -19.69 14.14
C GLY A 152 -22.46 -19.50 15.57
N LEU A 153 -22.81 -18.29 16.01
CA LEU A 153 -23.19 -18.01 17.40
C LEU A 153 -24.62 -18.50 17.69
N ASN A 154 -24.77 -19.28 18.75
CA ASN A 154 -26.08 -19.75 19.18
C ASN A 154 -26.52 -19.04 20.47
N VAL A 155 -27.79 -18.70 20.52
CA VAL A 155 -28.49 -18.17 21.69
C VAL A 155 -29.20 -19.31 22.39
N LYS A 156 -29.09 -19.36 23.72
CA LYS A 156 -29.82 -20.29 24.56
C LYS A 156 -31.20 -19.74 24.91
N CYS A 157 -32.24 -20.38 24.39
CA CYS A 157 -33.63 -20.06 24.68
C CYS A 157 -34.01 -20.47 26.11
N ALA A 158 -35.11 -19.91 26.61
CA ALA A 158 -35.62 -20.20 27.96
C ALA A 158 -36.02 -21.68 28.16
N ASP A 159 -36.36 -22.38 27.08
CA ASP A 159 -36.64 -23.83 27.06
C ASP A 159 -35.36 -24.70 27.07
N GLY A 160 -34.18 -24.07 27.03
CA GLY A 160 -32.88 -24.72 27.00
C GLY A 160 -32.38 -25.11 25.61
N SER A 161 -33.16 -24.84 24.55
CA SER A 161 -32.73 -25.06 23.16
C SER A 161 -31.72 -24.02 22.71
N LEU A 162 -30.92 -24.36 21.69
CA LEU A 162 -29.97 -23.46 21.06
C LEU A 162 -30.52 -23.05 19.69
N GLN A 163 -30.60 -21.76 19.44
CA GLN A 163 -31.01 -21.19 18.16
C GLN A 163 -29.92 -20.26 17.62
N PRO A 164 -29.71 -20.20 16.30
CA PRO A 164 -28.75 -19.27 15.72
C PRO A 164 -29.17 -17.82 16.03
N LEU A 165 -28.18 -16.96 16.31
CA LEU A 165 -28.42 -15.55 16.55
C LEU A 165 -29.02 -14.87 15.30
N ASP A 166 -30.14 -14.16 15.48
CA ASP A 166 -30.77 -13.39 14.41
C ASP A 166 -30.08 -12.03 14.24
N ILE A 167 -29.11 -12.01 13.33
CA ILE A 167 -28.28 -10.84 13.03
C ILE A 167 -29.11 -9.72 12.39
N GLU A 168 -30.08 -10.06 11.52
CA GLU A 168 -30.92 -9.07 10.84
C GLU A 168 -31.81 -8.32 11.84
N ARG A 169 -32.39 -9.05 12.80
CA ARG A 169 -33.16 -8.46 13.88
C ARG A 169 -32.31 -7.57 14.79
N LEU A 170 -31.10 -8.01 15.14
CA LEU A 170 -30.18 -7.21 15.97
C LEU A 170 -29.80 -5.90 15.27
N LYS A 171 -29.43 -5.96 13.97
CA LYS A 171 -29.12 -4.77 13.16
C LYS A 171 -30.31 -3.80 13.10
N THR A 172 -31.53 -4.32 12.95
CA THR A 172 -32.75 -3.49 12.92
C THR A 172 -32.96 -2.75 14.24
N ILE A 173 -32.85 -3.45 15.37
CA ILE A 173 -33.04 -2.85 16.70
C ILE A 173 -32.00 -1.75 16.96
N ILE A 174 -30.73 -1.98 16.62
CA ILE A 174 -29.66 -1.00 16.83
C ILE A 174 -29.85 0.21 15.93
N ASN A 175 -30.24 0.02 14.66
CA ASN A 175 -30.53 1.13 13.76
C ASN A 175 -31.73 1.96 14.24
N ASP A 176 -32.81 1.31 14.65
CA ASP A 176 -34.00 1.99 15.19
C ASP A 176 -33.67 2.76 16.48
N ALA A 177 -32.79 2.21 17.33
CA ALA A 177 -32.36 2.85 18.57
C ALA A 177 -31.42 4.04 18.34
N CYS A 178 -30.61 4.01 17.27
CA CYS A 178 -29.72 5.10 16.88
C CYS A 178 -30.40 6.13 15.97
N ASP A 179 -31.63 5.89 15.50
CA ASP A 179 -32.34 6.83 14.64
C ASP A 179 -32.71 8.12 15.39
N GLY A 180 -32.47 9.26 14.75
CA GLY A 180 -32.76 10.58 15.32
C GLY A 180 -31.85 11.03 16.47
N LEU A 181 -30.76 10.32 16.77
CA LEU A 181 -29.76 10.73 17.76
C LEU A 181 -28.51 11.33 17.09
N ASP A 182 -28.16 12.55 17.50
CA ASP A 182 -26.91 13.19 17.08
C ASP A 182 -25.72 12.55 17.80
N CYS A 183 -24.63 12.27 17.06
CA CYS A 183 -23.39 11.65 17.55
C CYS A 183 -23.44 10.14 17.88
N THR A 184 -24.45 9.39 17.42
CA THR A 184 -24.47 7.92 17.53
C THR A 184 -24.20 7.26 16.17
N GLU A 185 -23.22 6.36 16.13
CA GLU A 185 -22.92 5.54 14.95
C GLU A 185 -23.42 4.11 15.19
N ALA A 186 -24.56 3.76 14.58
CA ALA A 186 -25.18 2.44 14.72
C ALA A 186 -24.22 1.28 14.42
N GLY A 187 -23.31 1.48 13.45
CA GLY A 187 -22.27 0.50 13.11
C GLY A 187 -21.31 0.21 14.26
N ARG A 188 -20.89 1.23 15.02
CA ARG A 188 -20.01 1.06 16.18
C ARG A 188 -20.70 0.35 17.33
N VAL A 189 -21.95 0.70 17.61
CA VAL A 189 -22.76 0.04 18.65
C VAL A 189 -22.95 -1.45 18.30
N TYR A 190 -23.19 -1.75 17.03
CA TYR A 190 -23.27 -3.12 16.53
C TYR A 190 -21.96 -3.88 16.73
N GLU A 191 -20.82 -3.33 16.32
CA GLU A 191 -19.51 -3.99 16.53
C GLU A 191 -19.18 -4.26 18.00
N GLU A 192 -19.43 -3.29 18.88
CA GLU A 192 -19.14 -3.42 20.31
C GLU A 192 -20.07 -4.45 20.98
N THR A 193 -21.35 -4.45 20.60
CA THR A 193 -22.32 -5.46 21.07
C THR A 193 -21.85 -6.86 20.72
N LEU A 194 -21.40 -7.07 19.48
CA LEU A 194 -20.94 -8.36 19.01
C LEU A 194 -19.67 -8.84 19.70
N ARG A 195 -18.73 -7.93 19.97
CA ARG A 195 -17.49 -8.24 20.70
C ARG A 195 -17.76 -8.74 22.12
N ASN A 196 -18.89 -8.35 22.71
CA ASN A 196 -19.29 -8.74 24.06
C ASN A 196 -20.20 -9.98 24.10
N LEU A 197 -20.69 -10.47 22.96
CA LEU A 197 -21.48 -11.68 22.86
C LEU A 197 -20.58 -12.93 22.74
N PHE A 198 -21.03 -14.04 23.32
CA PHE A 198 -20.34 -15.34 23.25
C PHE A 198 -21.33 -16.46 22.92
N ASP A 199 -20.82 -17.59 22.43
CA ASP A 199 -21.65 -18.75 22.05
C ASP A 199 -22.36 -19.35 23.27
N GLY A 200 -23.68 -19.55 23.14
CA GLY A 200 -24.55 -20.03 24.20
C GLY A 200 -25.05 -18.94 25.15
N VAL A 201 -24.94 -17.65 24.79
CA VAL A 201 -25.53 -16.55 25.56
C VAL A 201 -27.04 -16.78 25.74
N PRO A 202 -27.59 -16.66 26.96
CA PRO A 202 -29.03 -16.77 27.15
C PRO A 202 -29.74 -15.56 26.57
N GLU A 203 -30.90 -15.75 25.94
CA GLU A 203 -31.63 -14.69 25.22
C GLU A 203 -31.87 -13.43 26.08
N LYS A 204 -32.15 -13.62 27.36
CA LYS A 204 -32.35 -12.54 28.34
C LYS A 204 -31.14 -11.63 28.58
N ASP A 205 -29.93 -12.12 28.31
CA ASP A 205 -28.67 -11.41 28.56
C ASP A 205 -28.16 -10.73 27.27
N ILE A 206 -28.88 -10.86 26.15
CA ILE A 206 -28.57 -10.15 24.90
C ILE A 206 -28.91 -8.65 25.03
N SER A 207 -30.12 -8.30 25.48
CA SER A 207 -30.52 -6.88 25.62
C SER A 207 -29.60 -6.06 26.54
N PRO A 208 -29.15 -6.57 27.72
CA PRO A 208 -28.19 -5.88 28.56
C PRO A 208 -26.78 -5.73 27.96
N THR A 209 -26.44 -6.50 26.93
CA THR A 209 -25.14 -6.45 26.25
C THR A 209 -25.11 -5.35 25.18
N VAL A 210 -26.28 -4.86 24.74
CA VAL A 210 -26.43 -3.70 23.87
C VAL A 210 -26.40 -2.43 24.73
N VAL A 211 -25.21 -1.90 25.03
CA VAL A 211 -25.00 -0.64 25.80
C VAL A 211 -23.97 0.23 25.11
#